data_AF-A0A7J4NN51-F1
#
_entry.id   AF-A0A7J4NN51-F1
#
_cell.length_a   1.000
_cell.length_b   1.000
_cell.length_c   1.000
_cell.angle_alpha   90.00
_cell.angle_beta   90.00
_cell.angle_gamma   90.00
#
_symmetry.space_group_name_H-M   'P 1'
#
loop_
_entity.id
_entity.type
_entity.pdbx_description
1 polymer ?
#
loop_
_entity_poly.entity_id
_entity_poly.type
_entity_poly.pdbx_seq_one_letter_code
_entity_poly.pdbx_strand_id
1 'polypeptide(L)'
;MESLNFDLGMSTTPIIPVMCGDSATAKQLSVEMRKLGVVVGAIVFPMVARDGARVRNQLSTGLSDDNLDVILRAYEVAGKAIGLI
;
A
#
# COMPACT_ATOMS: atom_id res chain seq x y z
N MET A 1 -7.21 -0.37 7.29
CA MET A 1 -5.87 -0.90 6.94
C MET A 1 -5.14 -1.42 8.18
N GLU A 2 -5.05 -0.66 9.27
CA GLU A 2 -4.55 -1.20 10.56
C GLU A 2 -5.33 -2.42 11.04
N SER A 3 -6.67 -2.38 10.92
CA SER A 3 -7.54 -3.52 11.20
C SER A 3 -7.30 -4.75 10.31
N LEU A 4 -6.57 -4.59 9.21
CA LEU A 4 -6.17 -5.66 8.30
C LEU A 4 -4.74 -6.15 8.59
N ASN A 5 -4.11 -5.72 9.70
CA ASN A 5 -2.74 -6.06 10.11
C ASN A 5 -1.63 -5.50 9.21
N PHE A 6 -1.89 -4.44 8.43
CA PHE A 6 -0.81 -3.74 7.73
C PHE A 6 -0.01 -2.85 8.68
N ASP A 7 1.32 -2.90 8.56
CA ASP A 7 2.21 -1.91 9.17
C ASP A 7 2.14 -0.60 8.38
N LEU A 8 1.53 0.43 8.98
CA LEU A 8 1.41 1.76 8.39
C LEU A 8 2.58 2.69 8.74
N GLY A 9 3.57 2.20 9.47
CA GLY A 9 4.65 3.00 10.02
C GLY A 9 4.14 4.16 10.88
N MET A 10 4.98 5.17 11.07
CA MET A 10 4.59 6.42 11.71
C MET A 10 4.35 7.49 10.65
N SER A 11 3.11 7.93 10.47
CA SER A 11 2.78 9.08 9.63
C SER A 11 1.84 10.03 10.35
N THR A 12 2.19 11.32 10.34
CA THR A 12 1.36 12.43 10.81
C THR A 12 0.84 13.28 9.65
N THR A 13 1.00 12.79 8.42
CA THR A 13 0.64 13.50 7.18
C THR A 13 -0.50 12.76 6.47
N PRO A 14 -1.18 13.39 5.49
CA PRO A 14 -2.18 12.72 4.64
C PRO A 14 -1.62 11.57 3.77
N ILE A 15 -0.30 11.34 3.83
CA ILE A 15 0.37 10.23 3.17
C ILE A 15 0.39 9.06 4.14
N ILE A 16 -0.25 7.95 3.76
CA ILE A 16 -0.27 6.72 4.56
C ILE A 16 0.67 5.72 3.91
N PRO A 17 1.87 5.46 4.48
CA PRO A 17 2.75 4.44 3.96
C PRO A 17 2.25 3.06 4.37
N VAL A 18 2.45 2.05 3.51
CA VAL A 18 2.30 0.63 3.85
C VAL A 18 3.68 0.02 3.77
N MET A 19 4.21 -0.35 4.93
CA MET A 19 5.56 -0.89 5.05
C MET A 19 5.59 -2.31 4.48
N CYS A 20 6.50 -2.54 3.54
CA CYS A 20 6.67 -3.83 2.86
C CYS A 20 8.02 -4.49 3.22
N GLY A 21 8.93 -3.74 3.85
CA GLY A 21 10.28 -4.19 4.16
C GLY A 21 11.17 -4.25 2.92
N ASP A 22 10.94 -5.23 2.04
CA ASP A 22 11.76 -5.45 0.85
C ASP A 22 11.18 -4.84 -0.43
N SER A 23 12.07 -4.55 -1.37
CA SER A 23 11.72 -3.89 -2.63
C SER A 23 10.91 -4.77 -3.60
N ALA A 24 11.01 -6.10 -3.49
CA ALA A 24 10.27 -7.02 -4.34
C ALA A 24 8.80 -7.06 -3.91
N THR A 25 8.54 -7.20 -2.61
CA THR A 25 7.21 -7.19 -2.00
C THR A 25 6.48 -5.88 -2.28
N ALA A 26 7.14 -4.73 -2.12
CA ALA A 26 6.55 -3.44 -2.45
C ALA A 26 6.12 -3.32 -3.92
N LYS A 27 6.95 -3.84 -4.85
CA LYS A 27 6.63 -3.85 -6.29
C LYS A 27 5.49 -4.82 -6.60
N GLN A 28 5.51 -6.01 -6.01
CA GLN A 28 4.45 -7.01 -6.17
C GLN A 28 3.11 -6.47 -5.68
N LEU A 29 3.08 -5.84 -4.50
CA LEU A 29 1.87 -5.19 -3.99
C LEU A 29 1.31 -4.16 -4.98
N SER A 30 2.16 -3.30 -5.54
CA SER A 30 1.75 -2.31 -6.56
C SER A 30 1.18 -2.98 -7.82
N VAL A 31 1.73 -4.11 -8.26
CA VAL A 31 1.24 -4.87 -9.41
C VAL A 31 -0.10 -5.52 -9.12
N GLU A 32 -0.27 -6.19 -7.96
CA GLU A 32 -1.53 -6.84 -7.60
C GLU A 32 -2.66 -5.81 -7.40
N MET A 33 -2.38 -4.71 -6.72
CA MET A 33 -3.34 -3.60 -6.56
C MET A 33 -3.77 -3.04 -7.93
N ARG A 34 -2.83 -2.89 -8.88
CA ARG A 34 -3.15 -2.42 -10.23
C ARG A 34 -4.08 -3.36 -10.99
N LYS A 35 -3.94 -4.68 -10.82
CA LYS A 35 -4.87 -5.66 -11.40
C LYS A 35 -6.29 -5.52 -10.85
N LEU A 36 -6.41 -5.06 -9.61
CA LEU A 36 -7.67 -4.79 -8.92
C LEU A 36 -8.22 -3.38 -9.22
N GLY A 37 -7.62 -2.66 -10.16
CA GLY A 37 -8.05 -1.32 -10.59
C GLY A 37 -7.55 -0.19 -9.70
N VAL A 38 -6.69 -0.46 -8.72
CA VAL A 38 -6.16 0.55 -7.79
C VAL A 38 -4.67 0.79 -8.06
N VAL A 39 -4.31 2.02 -8.38
CA VAL A 39 -2.91 2.38 -8.66
C VAL A 39 -2.25 2.92 -7.41
N VAL A 40 -1.21 2.24 -6.94
CA VAL A 40 -0.39 2.66 -5.81
C VAL A 40 1.09 2.70 -6.19
N GLY A 41 1.83 3.67 -5.65
CA GLY A 41 3.24 3.86 -5.94
C GLY A 41 4.15 3.10 -4.97
N ALA A 42 4.97 2.18 -5.48
CA ALA A 42 6.02 1.53 -4.70
C ALA A 42 7.26 2.44 -4.59
N ILE A 43 7.70 2.69 -3.37
CA ILE A 43 8.91 3.43 -3.04
C ILE A 43 9.96 2.41 -2.60
N VAL A 44 11.03 2.31 -3.39
CA VAL A 44 12.09 1.30 -3.24
C VAL A 44 13.47 1.96 -3.34
N PHE A 45 14.52 1.20 -3.06
CA PHE A 45 15.91 1.65 -3.25
C PHE A 45 16.13 2.18 -4.68
N PRO A 46 16.85 3.32 -4.88
CA PRO A 46 17.67 4.07 -3.91
C PRO A 46 16.93 5.16 -3.12
N MET A 47 15.61 5.31 -3.28
CA MET A 47 14.85 6.39 -2.63
C MET A 47 14.66 6.16 -1.11
N VAL A 48 14.74 4.90 -0.68
CA VAL A 48 14.69 4.46 0.71
C VAL A 48 15.77 3.40 0.97
N ALA A 49 16.07 3.13 2.24
CA ALA A 49 16.92 2.02 2.63
C ALA A 49 16.35 0.68 2.09
N ARG A 50 17.22 -0.33 1.93
CA ARG A 50 16.86 -1.60 1.27
C ARG A 50 15.76 -2.38 1.98
N ASP A 51 15.68 -2.21 3.29
CA ASP A 51 14.72 -2.75 4.26
C ASP A 51 13.57 -1.77 4.58
N GLY A 52 13.58 -0.58 3.97
CA GLY A 52 12.59 0.46 4.16
C GLY A 52 11.59 0.58 2.99
N ALA A 53 11.47 -0.45 2.16
CA ALA A 53 10.57 -0.40 1.01
C ALA A 53 9.11 -0.32 1.48
N ARG A 54 8.33 0.53 0.80
CA ARG A 54 6.95 0.82 1.19
C ARG A 54 6.11 1.26 0.00
N VAL A 55 4.81 1.05 0.10
CA VAL A 55 3.84 1.62 -0.84
C VAL A 55 3.27 2.91 -0.27
N ARG A 56 3.14 3.95 -1.10
CA ARG A 56 2.62 5.25 -0.68
C ARG A 56 1.16 5.41 -1.08
N ASN A 57 0.28 5.54 -0.09
CA ASN A 57 -1.10 5.98 -0.31
C ASN A 57 -1.22 7.48 -0.08
N GLN A 58 -1.88 8.16 -1.01
CA GLN A 58 -2.17 9.59 -0.90
C GLN A 58 -3.67 9.78 -1.06
N LEU A 59 -4.32 10.20 0.02
CA LEU A 59 -5.74 10.50 -0.02
C LEU A 59 -5.96 11.82 -0.75
N SER A 60 -6.99 11.86 -1.58
CA SER A 60 -7.45 13.05 -2.30
C SER A 60 -8.91 13.29 -1.94
N THR A 61 -9.32 14.56 -1.92
CA THR A 61 -10.72 14.95 -1.67
C THR A 61 -11.70 14.46 -2.74
N GLY A 62 -11.20 14.00 -3.89
CA GLY A 62 -12.01 13.41 -4.95
C GLY A 62 -12.39 11.94 -4.74
N LEU A 63 -11.91 11.27 -3.69
CA LEU A 63 -12.28 9.89 -3.37
C LEU A 63 -13.60 9.88 -2.60
N SER A 64 -14.59 9.13 -3.09
CA SER A 64 -15.81 8.85 -2.33
C SER A 64 -15.61 7.70 -1.34
N ASP A 65 -16.52 7.56 -0.38
CA ASP A 65 -16.51 6.44 0.56
C ASP A 65 -16.57 5.08 -0.16
N ASP A 66 -17.36 4.97 -1.24
CA ASP A 66 -17.39 3.77 -2.09
C ASP A 66 -16.02 3.46 -2.71
N ASN A 67 -15.25 4.48 -3.09
CA ASN A 67 -13.89 4.27 -3.57
C ASN A 67 -12.98 3.74 -2.46
N LEU A 68 -13.13 4.24 -1.22
CA LEU A 68 -12.37 3.77 -0.08
C LEU A 68 -12.67 2.29 0.21
N ASP A 69 -13.92 1.86 0.13
CA ASP A 69 -14.30 0.46 0.29
C ASP A 69 -13.67 -0.45 -0.77
N VAL A 70 -13.66 -0.02 -2.04
CA VAL A 70 -12.99 -0.75 -3.12
C VAL A 70 -11.48 -0.83 -2.86
N ILE A 71 -10.85 0.26 -2.44
CA ILE A 71 -9.42 0.31 -2.13
C ILE A 71 -9.08 -0.63 -0.96
N LEU A 72 -9.89 -0.62 0.11
CA LEU A 72 -9.69 -1.48 1.27
C LEU A 72 -9.80 -2.96 0.92
N ARG A 73 -10.81 -3.34 0.13
CA ARG A 73 -10.95 -4.72 -0.38
C ARG A 73 -9.79 -5.11 -1.27
N ALA A 74 -9.34 -4.22 -2.15
CA ALA A 74 -8.19 -4.47 -3.01
C ALA A 74 -6.93 -4.73 -2.17
N TYR A 75 -6.71 -3.92 -1.12
CA TYR A 75 -5.62 -4.11 -0.18
C TYR A 75 -5.70 -5.45 0.55
N GLU A 76 -6.87 -5.86 1.00
CA GLU A 76 -7.06 -7.16 1.65
C GLU A 76 -6.71 -8.32 0.70
N VAL A 77 -7.21 -8.29 -0.54
CA VAL A 77 -6.98 -9.33 -1.54
C VAL A 77 -5.49 -9.38 -1.95
N ALA A 78 -4.91 -8.23 -2.27
CA ALA A 78 -3.52 -8.14 -2.70
C ALA A 78 -2.55 -8.48 -1.56
N GLY A 79 -2.81 -8.00 -0.34
CA GLY A 79 -2.01 -8.28 0.84
C GLY A 79 -1.96 -9.78 1.17
N LYS A 80 -3.10 -10.46 1.12
CA LYS A 80 -3.17 -11.92 1.29
C LYS A 80 -2.45 -12.68 0.18
N ALA A 81 -2.59 -12.23 -1.07
CA ALA A 81 -1.96 -12.88 -2.23
C ALA A 81 -0.42 -12.86 -2.16
N ILE A 82 0.16 -11.82 -1.57
CA ILE A 82 1.62 -11.68 -1.44
C ILE A 82 2.15 -12.09 -0.06
N GLY A 83 1.27 -12.49 0.87
CA GLY A 83 1.64 -12.89 2.23
C GLY A 83 2.11 -11.74 3.13
N LEU A 84 1.61 -10.52 2.89
CA LEU A 84 1.94 -9.35 3.71
C LEU A 84 1.00 -9.20 4.94
N ILE A 85 -0.17 -9.85 4.91
CA ILE A 85 -1.15 -9.94 5.99
C ILE A 85 -1.71 -11.35 6.13
#